data_AF-A0A9D3APP0-F1
#
_entry.id   AF-A0A9D3APP0-F1
#
_cell.length_a   1.000
_cell.length_b   1.000
_cell.length_c   1.000
_cell.angle_alpha   90.00
_cell.angle_beta   90.00
_cell.angle_gamma   90.00
#
_symmetry.space_group_name_H-M   'P 1'
#
loop_
_entity.id
_entity.type
_entity.pdbx_description
1 polymer ?
#
loop_
_entity_poly.entity_id
_entity_poly.type
_entity_poly.pdbx_seq_one_letter_code
_entity_poly.pdbx_strand_id
1 'polypeptide(L)'
;MARKRKVYDDDDGRTVADMSGVFPQRMWMPGPPPGPRAGQGTEGPGKADRDAMTGRERRWYVLGALKAALLIAAVFLAAFGLFIALLIVLWR
;
A
#
# COMPACT_ATOMS: atom_id res chain seq x y z
N MET A 1 -24.28 13.89 20.31
CA MET A 1 -25.68 14.06 19.86
C MET A 1 -25.96 13.07 18.74
N ALA A 2 -26.85 12.09 18.94
CA ALA A 2 -27.23 11.15 17.90
C ALA A 2 -28.12 11.86 16.87
N ARG A 3 -27.75 11.83 15.58
CA ARG A 3 -28.59 12.42 14.52
C ARG A 3 -29.86 11.57 14.40
N LYS A 4 -31.03 12.19 14.56
CA LYS A 4 -32.31 11.52 14.29
C LYS A 4 -32.36 11.12 12.81
N ARG A 5 -32.68 9.86 12.54
CA ARG A 5 -32.86 9.34 11.17
C ARG A 5 -34.08 10.03 10.57
N LYS A 6 -33.92 10.69 9.42
CA LYS A 6 -35.04 11.27 8.66
C LYS A 6 -35.73 10.11 7.94
N VAL A 7 -37.01 9.91 8.22
CA VAL A 7 -37.88 8.97 7.51
C VAL A 7 -38.77 9.82 6.61
N TYR A 8 -38.87 9.44 5.35
CA TYR A 8 -39.69 10.11 4.35
C TYR A 8 -40.87 9.19 4.02
N ASP A 9 -42.07 9.75 3.87
CA ASP A 9 -43.30 8.94 3.70
C ASP A 9 -43.33 8.17 2.36
N ASP A 10 -42.55 8.63 1.37
CA ASP A 10 -42.38 7.98 0.07
C ASP A 10 -41.21 6.98 0.02
N ASP A 11 -40.54 6.75 1.15
CA ASP A 11 -39.42 5.79 1.24
C ASP A 11 -39.96 4.42 1.67
N ASP A 12 -40.12 3.50 0.71
CA ASP A 12 -40.54 2.11 0.89
C ASP A 12 -39.59 1.28 1.80
N GLY A 13 -38.51 1.89 2.32
CA GLY A 13 -37.54 1.25 3.20
C GLY A 13 -36.61 0.27 2.48
N ARG A 14 -36.77 0.11 1.16
CA ARG A 14 -35.93 -0.74 0.32
C ARG A 14 -34.68 0.04 -0.08
N THR A 15 -33.53 -0.45 0.34
CA THR A 15 -32.24 0.09 -0.11
C THR A 15 -31.98 -0.40 -1.54
N VAL A 16 -32.06 0.49 -2.52
CA VAL A 16 -31.80 0.19 -3.94
C VAL A 16 -30.32 -0.13 -4.17
N ALA A 17 -29.43 0.59 -3.47
CA ALA A 17 -27.99 0.36 -3.49
C ALA A 17 -27.37 0.73 -2.14
N ASP A 18 -26.49 -0.13 -1.61
CA ASP A 18 -25.75 0.18 -0.40
C ASP A 18 -24.66 1.22 -0.71
N MET A 19 -24.86 2.44 -0.22
CA MET A 19 -23.91 3.55 -0.35
C MET A 19 -23.20 3.87 0.97
N SER A 20 -23.33 3.02 2.00
CA SER A 20 -22.73 3.25 3.32
C SER A 20 -21.19 3.30 3.31
N GLY A 21 -20.57 2.77 2.25
CA GLY A 21 -19.12 2.83 2.00
C GLY A 21 -18.63 4.04 1.19
N VAL A 22 -19.53 4.93 0.74
CA VAL A 22 -19.13 6.13 -0.02
C VAL A 22 -18.71 7.23 0.95
N PHE A 23 -17.42 7.32 1.22
CA PHE A 23 -16.85 8.41 2.00
C PHE A 23 -16.34 9.53 1.08
N PRO A 24 -16.50 10.81 1.45
CA PRO A 24 -15.86 11.90 0.73
C PRO A 24 -14.34 11.68 0.77
N GLN A 25 -13.73 11.53 -0.41
CA GLN A 25 -12.28 11.40 -0.54
C GLN A 25 -11.62 12.68 0.02
N ARG A 26 -10.79 12.53 1.06
CA ARG A 26 -9.99 13.63 1.61
C ARG A 26 -8.90 13.98 0.61
N MET A 27 -9.13 15.04 -0.17
CA MET A 27 -8.16 15.52 -1.16
C MET A 27 -6.85 16.06 -0.56
N TRP A 28 -6.84 16.45 0.73
CA TRP A 28 -5.75 17.25 1.31
C TRP A 28 -5.00 16.62 2.48
N MET A 29 -5.22 15.33 2.80
CA MET A 29 -4.47 14.68 3.89
C MET A 29 -4.02 13.27 3.47
N PRO A 30 -2.70 12.97 3.48
CA PRO A 30 -2.21 11.62 3.30
C PRO A 30 -2.44 10.84 4.60
N GLY A 31 -3.44 9.97 4.58
CA GLY A 31 -3.72 9.02 5.65
C GLY A 31 -4.40 7.80 5.06
N PRO A 32 -4.26 6.62 5.70
CA PRO A 32 -4.95 5.42 5.23
C PRO A 32 -6.46 5.69 5.16
N PRO A 33 -7.15 5.24 4.10
CA PRO A 33 -8.59 5.45 3.98
C PRO A 33 -9.29 4.89 5.23
N PRO A 34 -10.37 5.53 5.71
CA PRO A 34 -11.16 4.96 6.80
C PRO A 34 -11.61 3.56 6.38
N GLY A 35 -11.12 2.53 7.08
CA GLY A 35 -11.46 1.15 6.78
C GLY A 35 -12.98 0.94 6.86
N PRO A 36 -13.56 0.03 6.05
CA PRO A 36 -14.97 -0.29 6.12
C PRO A 36 -15.34 -0.63 7.56
N ARG A 37 -16.33 0.05 8.14
CA ARG A 37 -16.88 -0.37 9.43
C ARG A 37 -17.47 -1.76 9.23
N ALA A 38 -16.88 -2.74 9.91
CA ALA A 38 -17.37 -4.11 9.97
C ALA A 38 -18.84 -4.09 10.44
N GLY A 39 -19.75 -4.33 9.50
CA GLY A 39 -21.17 -4.16 9.68
C GLY A 39 -21.97 -4.70 8.51
N GLN A 40 -21.95 -6.03 8.38
CA GLN A 40 -22.96 -6.90 7.73
C GLN A 40 -23.07 -6.88 6.20
N GLY A 41 -22.80 -8.07 5.61
CA GLY A 41 -23.23 -8.53 4.28
C GLY A 41 -22.53 -7.82 3.12
N THR A 42 -21.60 -8.42 2.39
CA THR A 42 -21.83 -9.59 1.54
C THR A 42 -20.45 -10.10 1.13
N GLU A 43 -20.26 -11.42 1.13
CA GLU A 43 -19.03 -12.06 0.72
C GLU A 43 -18.71 -11.74 -0.75
N GLY A 44 -17.61 -11.04 -0.97
CA GLY A 44 -16.82 -11.16 -2.20
C GLY A 44 -15.45 -11.73 -1.83
N PRO A 45 -15.27 -13.06 -1.83
CA PRO A 45 -13.99 -13.66 -1.53
C PRO A 45 -13.16 -13.66 -2.81
N GLY A 46 -12.00 -13.01 -2.79
CA GLY A 46 -10.94 -13.34 -3.74
C GLY A 46 -10.34 -12.17 -4.51
N LYS A 47 -9.50 -11.39 -3.83
CA LYS A 47 -8.19 -10.99 -4.36
C LYS A 47 -7.26 -10.34 -3.34
N ALA A 48 -7.78 -9.81 -2.23
CA ALA A 48 -6.93 -9.22 -1.19
C ALA A 48 -6.23 -10.26 -0.29
N ASP A 49 -6.85 -11.44 -0.08
CA ASP A 49 -6.30 -12.46 0.84
C ASP A 49 -5.50 -13.59 0.16
N ARG A 50 -5.42 -13.61 -1.18
CA ARG A 50 -4.61 -14.63 -1.88
C ARG A 50 -3.11 -14.34 -1.87
N ASP A 51 -2.73 -13.09 -1.62
CA ASP A 51 -1.34 -12.62 -1.58
C ASP A 51 -0.89 -12.26 -0.16
N ALA A 52 -1.55 -12.81 0.87
CA ALA A 52 -1.04 -12.77 2.22
C ALA A 52 0.17 -13.72 2.33
N MET A 53 1.28 -13.37 1.68
CA MET A 53 2.57 -14.05 1.84
C MET A 53 2.82 -14.20 3.33
N THR A 54 2.90 -15.45 3.79
CA THR A 54 3.17 -15.72 5.19
C THR A 54 4.47 -15.00 5.57
N GLY A 55 4.55 -14.45 6.78
CA GLY A 55 5.70 -13.59 7.17
C GLY A 55 7.08 -14.27 7.03
N ARG A 56 7.13 -15.60 6.84
CA ARG A 56 8.34 -16.35 6.48
C ARG A 56 8.72 -16.19 5.00
N GLU A 57 7.78 -16.34 4.07
CA GLU A 57 8.02 -16.18 2.63
C GLU A 57 8.50 -14.77 2.30
N ARG A 58 7.85 -13.76 2.88
CA ARG A 58 8.23 -12.34 2.72
C ARG A 58 9.69 -12.08 3.10
N ARG A 59 10.22 -12.75 4.14
CA ARG A 59 11.62 -12.59 4.55
C ARG A 59 12.59 -13.12 3.50
N TRP A 60 12.29 -14.26 2.89
CA TRP A 60 13.13 -14.80 1.81
C TRP A 60 13.11 -13.92 0.57
N TYR A 61 11.95 -13.37 0.19
CA TYR A 61 11.86 -12.38 -0.88
C TYR A 61 12.67 -11.11 -0.57
N VAL A 62 12.55 -10.57 0.64
CA VAL A 62 13.29 -9.39 1.07
C VAL A 62 14.80 -9.66 1.07
N LEU A 63 15.25 -10.82 1.55
CA LEU A 63 16.67 -11.20 1.52
C LEU A 63 17.19 -11.33 0.08
N GLY A 64 16.39 -11.90 -0.82
CA GLY A 64 16.72 -11.97 -2.25
C GLY A 64 16.87 -10.58 -2.87
N ALA A 65 15.88 -9.71 -2.65
CA ALA A 65 15.91 -8.32 -3.13
C ALA A 65 17.08 -7.53 -2.53
N LEU A 66 17.34 -7.69 -1.23
CA LEU A 66 18.44 -7.03 -0.54
C LEU A 66 19.79 -7.46 -1.11
N LYS A 67 20.00 -8.76 -1.36
CA LYS A 67 21.22 -9.26 -1.98
C LYS A 67 21.44 -8.65 -3.36
N ALA A 68 20.38 -8.56 -4.17
CA ALA A 68 20.45 -7.94 -5.48
C ALA A 68 20.80 -6.45 -5.40
N ALA A 69 20.14 -5.71 -4.51
CA ALA A 69 20.45 -4.29 -4.27
C ALA A 69 21.89 -4.07 -3.80
N LEU A 70 22.39 -4.93 -2.90
CA LEU A 70 23.76 -4.87 -2.41
C LEU A 70 24.77 -5.13 -3.53
N LEU A 71 24.52 -6.11 -4.41
CA LEU A 71 25.37 -6.36 -5.58
C LEU A 71 25.42 -5.18 -6.53
N ILE A 72 24.27 -4.55 -6.82
CA ILE A 72 24.23 -3.35 -7.67
C ILE A 72 25.04 -2.22 -7.02
N ALA A 73 24.84 -1.98 -5.73
CA ALA A 73 25.57 -0.96 -4.98
C ALA A 73 27.09 -1.21 -5.00
N ALA A 74 27.53 -2.46 -4.84
CA ALA A 74 28.94 -2.83 -4.88
C ALA A 74 29.58 -2.54 -6.24
N VAL A 75 28.88 -2.80 -7.35
CA VAL A 75 29.36 -2.47 -8.71
C VAL A 75 29.56 -0.96 -8.86
N PHE A 76 28.59 -0.15 -8.39
CA PHE A 76 28.73 1.30 -8.42
C PHE A 76 29.92 1.79 -7.58
N LEU A 77 30.07 1.28 -6.35
CA LEU A 77 31.18 1.65 -5.49
C LEU A 77 32.53 1.29 -6.12
N ALA A 78 32.64 0.13 -6.76
CA ALA A 78 33.86 -0.27 -7.46
C ALA A 78 34.17 0.64 -8.66
N ALA A 79 33.16 0.95 -9.48
CA ALA A 79 33.31 1.84 -10.63
C ALA A 79 33.72 3.26 -10.21
N PHE A 80 33.04 3.83 -9.21
CA PHE A 80 33.41 5.14 -8.66
C PHE A 80 34.79 5.11 -8.00
N GLY A 81 35.12 4.05 -7.25
CA GLY A 81 36.43 3.88 -6.64
C GLY A 81 37.55 3.85 -7.68
N LEU A 82 37.37 3.11 -8.77
CA LEU A 82 38.33 3.05 -9.88
C LEU A 82 38.44 4.40 -10.60
N PHE A 83 37.31 5.08 -10.83
CA PHE A 83 37.29 6.40 -11.45
C PHE A 83 38.06 7.43 -10.61
N ILE A 84 37.82 7.47 -9.29
CA ILE A 84 38.55 8.33 -8.36
C ILE A 84 40.04 7.97 -8.35
N ALA A 85 40.39 6.69 -8.31
CA ALA A 85 41.78 6.26 -8.36
C ALA A 85 42.49 6.71 -9.65
N LEU A 86 41.82 6.61 -10.80
CA LEU A 86 42.33 7.08 -12.09
C LEU A 86 42.58 8.60 -12.04
N LEU A 87 41.61 9.38 -11.54
CA LEU A 87 41.78 10.82 -11.37
C LEU A 87 42.98 11.14 -10.46
N ILE A 88 43.15 10.45 -9.33
CA ILE A 88 44.29 10.66 -8.44
C ILE A 88 45.62 10.36 -9.16
N VAL A 89 45.67 9.27 -9.94
CA VAL A 89 46.88 8.90 -10.70
C VAL A 89 47.19 9.91 -11.81
N LEU A 90 46.18 10.40 -12.53
CA LEU A 90 46.35 11.35 -13.62
C LEU A 90 46.76 12.75 -13.13
N TRP A 91 46.37 13.12 -11.91
CA TRP A 91 46.66 14.42 -11.29
C TRP A 91 47.90 14.40 -10.39
N ARG A 92 48.60 13.26 -10.33
CA ARG A 92 49.91 13.13 -9.71
C ARG A 92 51.01 13.48 -10.71
#